data_AF-A0A857V9V2-F1
#
_entry.id   AF-A0A857V9V2-F1
#
_cell.length_a   1.000
_cell.length_b   1.000
_cell.length_c   1.000
_cell.angle_alpha   90.00
_cell.angle_beta   90.00
_cell.angle_gamma   90.00
#
_symmetry.space_group_name_H-M   'P 1'
#
loop_
_entity.id
_entity.type
_entity.pdbx_description
1 polymer ?
#
loop_
_entity_poly.entity_id
_entity_poly.type
_entity_poly.pdbx_seq_one_letter_code
_entity_poly.pdbx_strand_id
1 'polypeptide(L)'
;MSKKYRVDIKITGDMVTINSTTRLKEEHLDKIRKCPGVYNTMAVTGRYSVTILVGEAFDTLETTARVVTIIAKSRRPDRLDITGDHPVDIRQLVVAVKLKELDTAIKKALKKSERCRSRASRLNKRRIKLYLKGQEIGQQEA
;
A
#
# COMPACT_ATOMS: atom_id res chain seq x y z
N MET A 1 14.94 -5.68 17.87
CA MET A 1 14.91 -5.35 16.42
C MET A 1 13.47 -5.39 15.90
N SER A 2 12.97 -4.34 15.25
CA SER A 2 11.60 -4.36 14.69
C SER A 2 11.57 -5.20 13.40
N LYS A 3 10.71 -6.22 13.33
CA LYS A 3 10.56 -7.08 12.14
C LYS A 3 10.22 -6.25 10.89
N LYS A 4 11.08 -6.30 9.87
CA LYS A 4 10.76 -5.82 8.50
C LYS A 4 9.61 -6.68 7.96
N TYR A 5 8.66 -6.04 7.30
CA TYR A 5 7.55 -6.69 6.63
C TYR A 5 7.99 -6.97 5.19
N ARG A 6 8.28 -8.23 4.89
CA ARG A 6 8.70 -8.62 3.54
C ARG A 6 7.51 -9.03 2.70
N VAL A 7 7.47 -8.49 1.49
CA VAL A 7 6.54 -8.82 0.43
C VAL A 7 7.34 -9.16 -0.80
N ASP A 8 7.01 -10.28 -1.41
CA ASP A 8 7.58 -10.72 -2.68
C ASP A 8 6.47 -10.78 -3.72
N ILE A 9 6.70 -10.17 -4.87
CA ILE A 9 5.67 -9.91 -5.89
C ILE A 9 6.07 -10.61 -7.18
N LYS A 10 5.13 -11.37 -7.73
CA LYS A 10 5.27 -11.98 -9.05
C LYS A 10 4.09 -11.59 -9.92
N ILE A 11 4.37 -11.01 -11.08
CA ILE A 11 3.37 -10.59 -12.08
C ILE A 11 3.44 -11.56 -13.25
N THR A 12 2.29 -12.03 -13.70
CA THR A 12 2.18 -12.94 -14.85
C THR A 12 0.92 -12.57 -15.63
N GLY A 13 1.09 -11.74 -16.65
CA GLY A 13 -0.03 -11.06 -17.32
C GLY A 13 -0.82 -10.23 -16.30
N ASP A 14 -2.14 -10.41 -16.27
CA ASP A 14 -3.03 -9.71 -15.33
C ASP A 14 -3.10 -10.34 -13.94
N MET A 15 -2.40 -11.46 -13.74
CA MET A 15 -2.35 -12.16 -12.47
C MET A 15 -1.15 -11.70 -11.65
N VAL A 16 -1.41 -11.28 -10.41
CA VAL A 16 -0.35 -10.86 -9.49
C VAL A 16 -0.40 -11.72 -8.25
N THR A 17 0.70 -12.41 -7.96
CA THR A 17 0.89 -13.18 -6.73
C THR A 17 1.75 -12.38 -5.76
N ILE A 18 1.25 -12.22 -4.54
CA ILE A 18 1.87 -11.43 -3.49
C ILE A 18 2.11 -12.35 -2.30
N ASN A 19 3.36 -12.74 -2.10
CA ASN A 19 3.80 -13.52 -0.97
C ASN A 19 4.19 -12.58 0.17
N SER A 20 3.74 -12.88 1.38
CA SER A 20 4.01 -12.08 2.56
C SER A 20 4.53 -12.93 3.70
N THR A 21 5.46 -12.36 4.45
CA THR A 21 5.94 -12.93 5.72
C THR A 21 4.91 -12.84 6.86
N THR A 22 3.77 -12.17 6.65
CA THR A 22 2.72 -12.03 7.65
C THR A 22 1.43 -12.66 7.19
N ARG A 23 0.82 -13.44 8.10
CA ARG A 23 -0.47 -14.07 7.87
C ARG A 23 -1.56 -13.04 7.58
N LEU A 24 -2.22 -13.22 6.45
CA LEU A 24 -3.41 -12.49 6.04
C LEU A 24 -4.60 -12.97 6.89
N LYS A 25 -5.30 -12.01 7.49
CA LYS A 25 -6.59 -12.26 8.16
C LYS A 25 -7.71 -12.12 7.14
N GLU A 26 -8.88 -12.65 7.46
CA GLU A 26 -10.06 -12.51 6.58
C GLU A 26 -10.35 -11.03 6.27
N GLU A 27 -10.22 -10.16 7.27
CA GLU A 27 -10.32 -8.69 7.10
C GLU A 27 -9.40 -8.11 6.02
N HIS A 28 -8.23 -8.73 5.78
CA HIS A 28 -7.32 -8.28 4.71
C HIS A 28 -7.87 -8.71 3.36
N LEU A 29 -8.29 -9.99 3.25
CA LEU A 29 -8.85 -10.54 2.03
C LEU A 29 -10.12 -9.78 1.62
N ASP A 30 -11.00 -9.45 2.57
CA ASP A 30 -12.21 -8.68 2.30
C ASP A 30 -11.91 -7.26 1.80
N LYS A 31 -10.84 -6.63 2.30
CA LYS A 31 -10.39 -5.33 1.81
C LYS A 31 -9.77 -5.43 0.42
N ILE A 32 -9.02 -6.50 0.14
CA ILE A 32 -8.41 -6.74 -1.18
C ILE A 32 -9.50 -7.00 -2.21
N ARG A 33 -10.50 -7.83 -1.91
CA ARG A 33 -11.67 -8.07 -2.78
C ARG A 33 -12.44 -6.80 -3.13
N LYS A 34 -12.44 -5.80 -2.23
CA LYS A 34 -13.09 -4.49 -2.42
C LYS A 34 -12.13 -3.43 -2.99
N CYS A 35 -10.89 -3.79 -3.29
CA CYS A 35 -9.90 -2.86 -3.80
C CYS A 35 -10.20 -2.56 -5.28
N PRO A 36 -10.29 -1.28 -5.70
CA PRO A 36 -10.51 -0.96 -7.10
C PRO A 36 -9.36 -1.48 -7.97
N GLY A 37 -9.70 -2.14 -9.07
CA GLY A 37 -8.78 -2.82 -9.98
C GLY A 37 -8.64 -4.32 -9.73
N VAL A 38 -9.05 -4.83 -8.55
CA VAL A 38 -9.05 -6.26 -8.27
C VAL A 38 -10.35 -6.88 -8.75
N TYR A 39 -10.27 -7.73 -9.76
CA TYR A 39 -11.41 -8.49 -10.30
C TYR A 39 -11.67 -9.76 -9.47
N ASN A 40 -10.61 -10.48 -9.13
CA ASN A 40 -10.71 -11.69 -8.31
C ASN A 40 -9.54 -11.77 -7.31
N THR A 41 -9.73 -12.51 -6.22
CA THR A 41 -8.74 -12.69 -5.16
C THR A 41 -8.80 -14.12 -4.62
N MET A 42 -7.65 -14.79 -4.60
CA MET A 42 -7.50 -16.13 -4.04
C MET A 42 -6.39 -16.13 -2.99
N ALA A 43 -6.68 -16.66 -1.80
CA ALA A 43 -5.65 -16.95 -0.80
C ALA A 43 -5.08 -18.34 -1.08
N VAL A 44 -3.75 -18.47 -1.12
CA VAL A 44 -3.10 -19.73 -1.50
C VAL A 44 -2.48 -20.41 -0.27
N THR A 45 -1.24 -20.05 0.09
CA THR A 45 -0.43 -20.78 1.07
C THR A 45 -0.80 -20.41 2.51
N GLY A 46 -1.82 -21.03 3.10
CA GLY A 46 -2.16 -20.88 4.53
C GLY A 46 -2.47 -19.43 4.95
N ARG A 47 -2.90 -18.60 4.00
CA ARG A 47 -3.10 -17.14 4.11
C ARG A 47 -1.81 -16.30 4.21
N TYR A 48 -0.64 -16.79 3.82
CA TYR A 48 0.58 -15.97 3.69
C TYR A 48 0.79 -15.43 2.27
N SER A 49 0.10 -16.02 1.30
CA SER A 49 0.13 -15.60 -0.10
C SER A 49 -1.28 -15.28 -0.58
N VAL A 50 -1.38 -14.26 -1.43
CA VAL A 50 -2.60 -13.89 -2.13
C VAL A 50 -2.31 -13.69 -3.60
N THR A 51 -3.14 -14.25 -4.44
CA THR A 51 -3.14 -14.00 -5.87
C THR A 51 -4.35 -13.17 -6.22
N ILE A 52 -4.13 -12.07 -6.94
CA ILE A 52 -5.19 -11.20 -7.46
C ILE A 52 -5.21 -11.29 -8.98
N LEU A 53 -6.40 -11.18 -9.56
CA LEU A 53 -6.57 -10.89 -10.97
C LEU A 53 -6.90 -9.41 -11.11
N VAL A 54 -6.11 -8.68 -11.90
CA VAL A 54 -6.34 -7.27 -12.20
C VAL A 54 -7.28 -7.16 -13.40
N GLY A 55 -8.24 -6.24 -13.33
CA GLY A 55 -9.10 -5.97 -14.49
C GLY A 55 -8.35 -5.17 -15.55
N GLU A 56 -8.55 -5.50 -16.84
CA GLU A 56 -7.83 -4.90 -17.98
C GLU A 56 -7.85 -3.36 -18.02
N ALA A 57 -8.91 -2.73 -17.49
CA ALA A 57 -9.04 -1.27 -17.46
C ALA A 57 -8.18 -0.58 -16.39
N PHE A 58 -7.44 -1.32 -15.57
CA PHE A 58 -6.67 -0.81 -14.44
C PHE A 58 -5.18 -1.10 -14.60
N ASP A 59 -4.35 -0.17 -14.12
CA ASP A 59 -2.91 -0.38 -14.07
C ASP A 59 -2.54 -1.47 -13.04
N THR A 60 -1.80 -2.48 -13.51
CA THR A 60 -1.37 -3.63 -12.71
C THR A 60 -0.47 -3.22 -11.55
N LEU A 61 0.45 -2.28 -11.75
CA LEU A 61 1.37 -1.84 -10.70
C LEU A 61 0.65 -1.00 -9.65
N GLU A 62 -0.24 -0.10 -10.05
CA GLU A 62 -1.04 0.72 -9.14
C GLU A 62 -1.99 -0.14 -8.31
N THR A 63 -2.65 -1.11 -8.95
CA THR A 63 -3.54 -2.06 -8.26
C THR A 63 -2.74 -2.90 -7.27
N THR A 64 -1.58 -3.41 -7.68
CA THR A 64 -0.66 -4.15 -6.80
C THR A 64 -0.22 -3.31 -5.61
N ALA A 65 0.16 -2.05 -5.81
CA ALA A 65 0.57 -1.15 -4.74
C ALA A 65 -0.56 -0.89 -3.71
N ARG A 66 -1.81 -0.76 -4.17
CA ARG A 66 -2.98 -0.65 -3.27
C ARG A 66 -3.15 -1.92 -2.44
N VAL A 67 -3.05 -3.09 -3.05
CA VAL A 67 -3.15 -4.38 -2.37
C VAL A 67 -2.02 -4.57 -1.36
N VAL A 68 -0.77 -4.26 -1.74
CA VAL A 68 0.38 -4.27 -0.83
C VAL A 68 0.17 -3.33 0.37
N THR A 69 -0.45 -2.16 0.15
CA THR A 69 -0.79 -1.21 1.24
C THR A 69 -1.77 -1.83 2.24
N ILE A 70 -2.78 -2.57 1.76
CA ILE A 70 -3.75 -3.29 2.60
C ILE A 70 -3.06 -4.40 3.40
N ILE A 71 -2.24 -5.20 2.73
CA ILE A 71 -1.48 -6.33 3.28
C ILE A 71 -0.51 -5.87 4.37
N ALA A 72 0.24 -4.79 4.11
CA ALA A 72 1.19 -4.20 5.05
C ALA A 72 0.52 -3.41 6.19
N LYS A 73 -0.82 -3.27 6.20
CA LYS A 73 -1.65 -2.70 7.27
C LYS A 73 -1.08 -1.42 7.90
N SER A 74 -0.79 -0.40 7.09
CA SER A 74 -0.26 0.90 7.56
C SER A 74 1.11 0.85 8.26
N ARG A 75 1.88 -0.24 8.13
CA ARG A 75 3.28 -0.21 8.56
C ARG A 75 4.01 0.89 7.81
N ARG A 76 4.91 1.58 8.54
CA ARG A 76 5.69 2.67 7.97
C ARG A 76 6.35 2.17 6.68
N PRO A 77 6.32 2.93 5.57
CA PRO A 77 6.89 2.50 4.30
C PRO A 77 8.35 2.01 4.43
N ASP A 78 9.15 2.57 5.35
CA ASP A 78 10.52 2.12 5.67
C ASP A 78 10.65 0.66 6.12
N ARG A 79 9.57 0.09 6.64
CA ARG A 79 9.58 -1.28 7.15
C ARG A 79 9.00 -2.25 6.13
N LEU A 80 8.59 -1.76 4.96
CA LEU A 80 8.11 -2.57 3.87
C LEU A 80 9.30 -2.88 2.95
N ASP A 81 9.68 -4.14 2.93
CA ASP A 81 10.76 -4.69 2.12
C ASP A 81 10.08 -5.40 0.95
N ILE A 82 10.09 -4.77 -0.23
CA ILE A 82 9.46 -5.30 -1.45
C ILE A 82 10.54 -5.89 -2.33
N THR A 83 10.36 -7.15 -2.74
CA THR A 83 11.19 -7.89 -3.69
C THR A 83 10.32 -8.44 -4.83
N GLY A 84 10.96 -8.98 -5.87
CA GLY A 84 10.29 -9.56 -7.02
C GLY A 84 10.15 -8.56 -8.17
N ASP A 85 9.03 -8.59 -8.88
CA ASP A 85 8.79 -7.77 -10.08
C ASP A 85 8.48 -6.31 -9.72
N HIS A 86 9.13 -5.38 -10.44
CA HIS A 86 8.94 -3.92 -10.29
C HIS A 86 8.96 -3.41 -8.84
N PRO A 87 9.93 -3.81 -8.00
CA PRO A 87 9.87 -3.56 -6.56
C PRO A 87 10.01 -2.07 -6.23
N VAL A 88 10.76 -1.33 -7.05
CA VAL A 88 10.98 0.13 -6.92
C VAL A 88 9.69 0.88 -7.27
N ASP A 89 9.11 0.60 -8.44
CA ASP A 89 7.88 1.26 -8.91
C ASP A 89 6.72 1.03 -7.95
N ILE A 90 6.53 -0.21 -7.51
CA ILE A 90 5.48 -0.57 -6.55
C ILE A 90 5.72 0.13 -5.20
N ARG A 91 6.98 0.24 -4.74
CA ARG A 91 7.31 0.96 -3.50
C ARG A 91 6.96 2.44 -3.61
N GLN A 92 7.27 3.09 -4.72
CA GLN A 92 6.90 4.49 -4.98
C GLN A 92 5.38 4.67 -5.03
N LEU A 93 4.67 3.79 -5.73
CA LEU A 93 3.21 3.81 -5.81
C LEU A 93 2.55 3.58 -4.44
N VAL A 94 3.09 2.71 -3.58
CA VAL A 94 2.63 2.53 -2.20
C VAL A 94 2.72 3.84 -1.41
N VAL A 95 3.79 4.61 -1.60
CA VAL A 95 3.94 5.94 -0.97
C VAL A 95 2.89 6.91 -1.52
N ALA A 96 2.70 6.95 -2.84
CA ALA A 96 1.72 7.81 -3.50
C ALA A 96 0.27 7.52 -3.04
N VAL A 97 -0.11 6.24 -2.98
CA VAL A 97 -1.42 5.80 -2.48
C VAL A 97 -1.65 6.29 -1.05
N LYS A 98 -0.65 6.12 -0.16
CA LYS A 98 -0.73 6.61 1.23
C LYS A 98 -0.83 8.13 1.33
N LEU A 99 -0.15 8.88 0.46
CA LEU A 99 -0.28 10.35 0.40
C LEU A 99 -1.70 10.75 0.02
N LYS A 100 -2.30 10.09 -0.97
CA LYS A 100 -3.69 10.34 -1.40
C LYS A 100 -4.71 10.05 -0.30
N GLU A 101 -4.51 8.96 0.45
CA GLU A 101 -5.34 8.64 1.62
C GLU A 101 -5.23 9.71 2.72
N LEU A 102 -4.00 10.15 3.03
CA LEU A 102 -3.75 11.20 4.02
C LEU A 102 -4.35 12.53 3.59
N ASP A 103 -4.22 12.91 2.32
CA ASP A 103 -4.79 14.15 1.79
C ASP A 103 -6.32 14.15 1.91
N THR A 104 -6.96 13.04 1.56
CA THR A 104 -8.41 12.86 1.72
C THR A 104 -8.83 12.95 3.18
N ALA A 105 -8.06 12.35 4.09
CA ALA A 105 -8.32 12.42 5.53
C ALA A 105 -8.14 13.84 6.10
N ILE A 106 -7.12 14.58 5.63
CA ILE A 106 -6.88 15.99 5.99
C ILE A 106 -8.05 16.84 5.51
N LYS A 107 -8.44 16.74 4.23
CA LYS A 107 -9.59 17.47 3.66
C LYS A 107 -10.88 17.20 4.45
N LYS A 108 -11.16 15.94 4.80
CA LYS A 108 -12.32 15.58 5.64
C LYS A 108 -12.23 16.16 7.06
N ALA A 109 -11.05 16.20 7.66
CA ALA A 109 -10.85 16.78 8.98
C ALA A 109 -10.99 18.30 8.98
N LEU A 110 -10.49 18.99 7.95
CA LEU A 110 -10.59 20.45 7.84
C LEU A 110 -12.03 20.95 7.66
N LYS A 111 -12.94 20.12 7.12
CA LYS A 111 -14.37 20.45 6.98
C LYS A 111 -15.17 20.50 8.29
N LYS A 112 -14.54 20.24 9.44
CA LYS A 112 -15.22 20.22 10.76
C LYS A 112 -14.47 21.08 11.78
N SER A 113 -15.12 21.29 12.93
CA SER A 113 -14.71 22.00 14.16
C SER A 113 -13.20 22.17 14.44
N GLU A 114 -12.88 23.04 15.40
CA GLU A 114 -11.51 23.31 15.84
C GLU A 114 -10.71 22.05 16.28
N ARG A 115 -11.38 21.09 16.95
CA ARG A 115 -10.77 19.77 17.27
C ARG A 115 -10.31 19.02 16.01
N CYS A 116 -11.06 19.15 14.92
CA CYS A 116 -10.70 18.53 13.64
C CYS A 116 -9.58 19.29 12.92
N ARG A 117 -9.47 20.62 13.08
CA ARG A 117 -8.31 21.40 12.59
C ARG A 117 -7.01 20.98 13.30
N SER A 118 -7.04 20.78 14.61
CA SER A 118 -5.88 20.23 15.36
C SER A 118 -5.48 18.84 14.85
N ARG A 119 -6.47 17.98 14.53
CA ARG A 119 -6.21 16.68 13.90
C ARG A 119 -5.62 16.82 12.49
N ALA A 120 -6.14 17.75 11.69
CA ALA A 120 -5.64 18.02 10.34
C ALA A 120 -4.18 18.50 10.35
N SER A 121 -3.81 19.39 11.27
CA SER A 121 -2.42 19.83 11.46
C SER A 121 -1.47 18.66 11.74
N ARG A 122 -1.86 17.74 12.64
CA ARG A 122 -1.10 16.51 12.91
C ARG A 122 -0.96 15.62 11.68
N LEU A 123 -2.02 15.44 10.91
CA LEU A 123 -1.98 14.66 9.67
C LEU A 123 -1.11 15.32 8.60
N ASN A 124 -1.13 16.66 8.49
CA ASN A 124 -0.30 17.39 7.52
C ASN A 124 1.20 17.24 7.85
N LYS A 125 1.58 17.32 9.12
CA LYS A 125 2.96 17.01 9.55
C LYS A 125 3.39 15.60 9.14
N ARG A 126 2.47 14.62 9.23
CA ARG A 126 2.73 13.24 8.78
C ARG A 126 2.85 13.15 7.26
N ARG A 127 2.02 13.87 6.50
CA ARG A 127 2.07 13.95 5.03
C ARG A 127 3.43 14.47 4.56
N ILE A 128 3.92 15.58 5.12
CA ILE A 128 5.23 16.17 4.79
C ILE A 128 6.36 15.18 5.04
N LYS A 129 6.38 14.50 6.20
CA LYS A 129 7.38 13.47 6.50
C LYS A 129 7.36 12.31 5.49
N LEU A 130 6.18 11.91 5.04
CA LEU A 130 6.04 10.82 4.08
C LEU A 130 6.46 11.24 2.67
N TYR A 131 6.22 12.51 2.31
CA TYR A 131 6.65 13.11 1.03
C TYR A 131 8.18 13.22 0.94
N LEU A 132 8.83 13.84 1.93
CA LEU A 132 10.29 13.95 1.98
C LEU A 132 10.96 12.59 1.88
N LYS A 133 10.38 11.59 2.56
CA LYS A 133 10.84 10.21 2.49
C LYS A 133 10.69 9.59 1.10
N GLY A 134 9.58 9.89 0.39
CA GLY A 134 9.42 9.45 -0.99
C GLY A 134 10.53 10.00 -1.89
N GLN A 135 10.93 11.26 -1.66
CA GLN A 135 12.05 11.87 -2.38
C GLN A 135 13.40 11.24 -2.00
N GLU A 136 13.66 10.97 -0.72
CA GLU A 136 14.87 10.27 -0.26
C GLU A 136 15.02 8.88 -0.91
N ILE A 137 13.93 8.12 -1.00
CA ILE A 137 13.93 6.80 -1.68
C ILE A 137 14.30 6.96 -3.16
N GLY A 138 13.80 8.00 -3.83
CA GLY A 138 14.16 8.28 -5.21
C GLY A 138 15.61 8.77 -5.40
N GLN A 139 16.23 9.35 -4.38
CA GLN A 139 17.60 9.89 -4.44
C GLN A 139 18.68 8.93 -3.96
N GLN A 140 18.38 7.98 -3.06
CA GLN A 140 19.35 7.00 -2.57
C GLN A 140 19.66 5.89 -3.59
N GLU A 141 18.87 5.78 -4.65
CA GLU A 141 18.90 4.67 -5.61
C GLU A 141 18.98 5.15 -7.08
N ALA A 142 19.33 6.43 -7.30
CA ALA A 142 19.67 7.06 -8.59
C ALA A 142 21.18 7.39 -8.63
#